data_AF-A0A838HN02-F1
#
_entry.id   AF-A0A838HN02-F1
#
_cell.length_a   1.000
_cell.length_b   1.000
_cell.length_c   1.000
_cell.angle_alpha   90.00
_cell.angle_beta   90.00
_cell.angle_gamma   90.00
#
_symmetry.space_group_name_H-M   'P 1'
#
loop_
_entity.id
_entity.type
_entity.pdbx_description
1 polymer ?
#
loop_
_entity_poly.entity_id
_entity_poly.type
_entity_poly.pdbx_seq_one_letter_code
_entity_poly.pdbx_strand_id
1 'polypeptide(L)'
;AEGRAPRTVLGQLAAGLDARRAVGAPITVLCCDNVPRNGWLLRRLLTEFAERRDARTGGHLAGWVDSEVTFPSTMVDRIVPASQPADRDEAAGLLGVTDAGTVVAEPFRQWVVEDSFAAGRPAWHDAGAILTDDVSAYEVLKLRLLNGAHSALAYLGALAGHEFIWQAVADPALNAVVRRLMAEDAAPTAASPDGVAADRYRELVLERFANPALGHRTAQVAMDGSQKLPQRLLDTARERLAAGAEPVWVCLAVAAWMRYVVSQGPDLDDPMAAQLAAAVGGADEPEAVVRALLGVEDVFGTDLAASAVFRDRVTDWLAQLHTRGAAETVRAAAGAGSP
;
A
#
# COMPACT_ATOMS: atom_id res chain seq x y z
N ALA A 1 27.01 13.17 15.74
CA ALA A 1 28.37 13.71 15.91
C ALA A 1 28.52 14.90 15.00
N GLU A 2 28.89 16.06 15.54
CA GLU A 2 29.15 17.28 14.75
C GLU A 2 30.22 17.01 13.69
N GLY A 3 30.06 17.58 12.49
CA GLY A 3 31.02 17.48 11.39
C GLY A 3 30.92 16.27 10.45
N ARG A 4 30.00 15.31 10.68
CA ARG A 4 29.77 14.20 9.73
C ARG A 4 28.63 14.52 8.75
N ALA A 5 28.81 14.15 7.49
CA ALA A 5 27.77 14.26 6.48
C ALA A 5 26.52 13.46 6.90
N PRO A 6 25.30 14.02 6.73
CA PRO A 6 24.08 13.32 7.07
C PRO A 6 23.88 12.09 6.18
N ARG A 7 23.48 10.97 6.80
CA ARG A 7 23.27 9.68 6.10
C ARG A 7 21.80 9.33 5.89
N THR A 8 20.89 9.95 6.63
CA THR A 8 19.44 9.73 6.53
C THR A 8 18.79 10.81 5.67
N VAL A 9 17.67 10.49 5.04
CA VAL A 9 16.88 11.45 4.24
C VAL A 9 16.52 12.69 5.08
N LEU A 10 16.01 12.50 6.29
CA LEU A 10 15.71 13.62 7.20
C LEU A 10 16.94 14.48 7.53
N GLY A 11 18.10 13.86 7.75
CA GLY A 11 19.33 14.60 8.02
C GLY A 11 19.81 15.40 6.81
N GLN A 12 19.68 14.85 5.60
CA GLN A 12 20.05 15.51 4.35
C GLN A 12 19.11 16.67 4.05
N LEU A 13 17.80 16.46 4.16
CA LEU A 13 16.78 17.51 4.03
C LEU A 13 17.03 18.63 5.04
N ALA A 14 17.21 18.31 6.33
CA ALA A 14 17.47 19.31 7.36
C ALA A 14 18.73 20.15 7.06
N ALA A 15 19.81 19.52 6.61
CA ALA A 15 21.04 20.23 6.23
C ALA A 15 20.83 21.16 5.03
N GLY A 16 20.11 20.70 3.99
CA GLY A 16 19.79 21.51 2.82
C GLY A 16 18.87 22.69 3.17
N LEU A 17 17.86 22.47 4.01
CA LEU A 17 16.94 23.51 4.44
C LEU A 17 17.61 24.56 5.33
N ASP A 18 18.54 24.17 6.21
CA ASP A 18 19.31 25.11 7.02
C ASP A 18 20.23 25.98 6.13
N ALA A 19 20.81 25.41 5.07
CA ALA A 19 21.57 26.16 4.09
C ALA A 19 20.69 27.16 3.30
N ARG A 20 19.46 26.78 2.95
CA ARG A 20 18.50 27.67 2.28
C ARG A 20 17.96 28.77 3.20
N ARG A 21 17.73 28.46 4.48
CA ARG A 21 17.33 29.43 5.52
C ARG A 21 18.35 30.55 5.62
N ALA A 22 19.65 30.24 5.56
CA ALA A 22 20.71 31.24 5.63
C ALA A 22 20.67 32.28 4.50
N VAL A 23 20.00 31.99 3.39
CA VAL A 23 19.83 32.89 2.25
C VAL A 23 18.35 33.28 2.01
N GLY A 24 17.45 32.93 2.92
CA GLY A 24 16.03 33.26 2.85
C GLY A 24 15.33 32.71 1.60
N ALA A 25 15.59 31.44 1.25
CA ALA A 25 15.06 30.83 0.03
C ALA A 25 14.02 29.73 0.32
N PRO A 26 12.70 30.04 0.28
CA PRO A 26 11.61 29.08 0.45
C PRO A 26 11.69 27.91 -0.54
N ILE A 27 11.12 26.77 -0.18
CA ILE A 27 11.09 25.60 -1.07
C ILE A 27 9.93 24.66 -0.72
N THR A 28 9.44 23.94 -1.72
CA THR A 28 8.53 22.81 -1.52
C THR A 28 9.32 21.51 -1.42
N VAL A 29 9.01 20.68 -0.42
CA VAL A 29 9.47 19.28 -0.37
C VAL A 29 8.29 18.38 -0.68
N LEU A 30 8.22 17.92 -1.94
CA LEU A 30 7.12 17.12 -2.47
C LEU A 30 7.42 15.62 -2.30
N CYS A 31 6.70 14.96 -1.40
CA CYS A 31 6.84 13.51 -1.21
C CYS A 31 6.01 12.76 -2.25
N CYS A 32 6.59 11.72 -2.86
CA CYS A 32 5.95 10.85 -3.85
C CYS A 32 5.92 9.39 -3.40
N ASP A 33 6.11 9.11 -2.10
CA ASP A 33 6.00 7.77 -1.55
C ASP A 33 4.53 7.38 -1.35
N ASN A 34 4.24 6.09 -1.50
CA ASN A 34 2.89 5.51 -1.37
C ASN A 34 2.51 5.29 0.11
N VAL A 35 2.47 6.37 0.88
CA VAL A 35 2.10 6.42 2.29
C VAL A 35 0.96 7.42 2.45
N PRO A 36 -0.08 7.13 3.27
CA PRO A 36 -1.16 8.09 3.50
C PRO A 36 -0.63 9.43 4.02
N ARG A 37 -1.17 10.55 3.52
CA ARG A 37 -0.80 11.91 3.94
C ARG A 37 0.73 12.13 3.93
N ASN A 38 1.39 11.67 2.87
CA ASN A 38 2.86 11.61 2.79
C ASN A 38 3.55 12.97 3.03
N GLY A 39 2.96 14.07 2.56
CA GLY A 39 3.44 15.43 2.80
C GLY A 39 3.37 15.81 4.28
N TRP A 40 2.22 15.57 4.91
CA TRP A 40 2.03 15.82 6.35
C TRP A 40 2.99 14.99 7.20
N LEU A 41 3.13 13.70 6.91
CA LEU A 41 4.05 12.81 7.64
C LEU A 41 5.48 13.31 7.55
N LEU A 42 5.93 13.68 6.34
CA LEU A 42 7.27 14.22 6.13
C LEU A 42 7.47 15.54 6.89
N ARG A 43 6.50 16.45 6.85
CA ARG A 43 6.53 17.71 7.62
C ARG A 43 6.71 17.42 9.10
N ARG A 44 5.90 16.54 9.66
CA ARG A 44 5.97 16.18 11.08
C ARG A 44 7.34 15.62 11.45
N LEU A 45 7.80 14.59 10.75
CA LEU A 45 9.07 13.92 11.03
C LEU A 45 10.27 14.88 10.92
N LEU A 46 10.24 15.76 9.92
CA LEU A 46 11.29 16.75 9.72
C LEU A 46 11.26 17.86 10.77
N THR A 47 10.06 18.28 11.20
CA THR A 47 9.89 19.26 12.28
C THR A 47 10.43 18.70 13.59
N GLU A 48 10.03 17.48 13.98
CA GLU A 48 10.54 16.81 15.19
C GLU A 48 12.07 16.63 15.12
N PHE A 49 12.62 16.29 13.94
CA PHE A 49 14.06 16.21 13.73
C PHE A 49 14.75 17.58 13.90
N ALA A 50 14.18 18.63 13.32
CA ALA A 50 14.69 19.99 13.41
C ALA A 50 14.65 20.52 14.85
N GLU A 51 13.57 20.30 15.60
CA GLU A 51 13.46 20.67 17.01
C GLU A 51 14.55 20.02 17.87
N ARG A 52 14.77 18.71 17.70
CA ARG A 52 15.84 18.00 18.42
C ARG A 52 17.24 18.51 18.05
N ARG A 53 17.44 18.90 16.78
CA ARG A 53 18.70 19.51 16.33
C ARG A 53 18.86 20.89 16.95
N ASP A 54 17.85 21.75 16.87
CA ASP A 54 17.85 23.12 17.37
C ASP A 54 18.08 23.16 18.88
N ALA A 55 17.44 22.27 19.64
CA ALA A 55 17.66 22.11 21.08
C ALA A 55 19.12 21.79 21.44
N ARG A 56 19.85 21.11 20.55
CA ARG A 56 21.27 20.78 20.74
C ARG A 56 22.20 21.90 20.27
N THR A 57 21.86 22.59 19.18
CA THR A 57 22.77 23.54 18.51
C THR A 57 22.44 25.00 18.75
N GLY A 58 21.31 25.31 19.42
CA GLY A 58 20.78 26.69 19.52
C GLY A 58 20.28 27.24 18.17
N GLY A 59 19.88 26.35 17.26
CA GLY A 59 19.41 26.70 15.92
C GLY A 59 17.95 27.18 15.90
N HIS A 60 17.47 27.52 14.70
CA HIS A 60 16.07 27.89 14.46
C HIS A 60 15.58 27.30 13.11
N LEU A 61 15.98 26.06 12.84
CA LEU A 61 15.54 25.36 11.63
C LEU A 61 14.06 25.02 11.71
N ALA A 62 13.55 24.58 12.87
CA ALA A 62 12.16 24.15 13.03
C ALA A 62 11.17 25.27 12.66
N GLY A 63 11.40 26.49 13.15
CA GLY A 63 10.54 27.62 12.82
C GLY A 63 10.61 28.04 11.34
N TRP A 64 11.75 27.84 10.68
CA TRP A 64 11.87 28.06 9.22
C TRP A 64 11.11 26.99 8.43
N VAL A 65 11.21 25.73 8.83
CA VAL A 65 10.44 24.62 8.23
C VAL A 65 8.94 24.90 8.33
N ASP A 66 8.47 25.44 9.45
CA ASP A 66 7.06 25.73 9.66
C ASP A 66 6.53 26.90 8.82
N SER A 67 7.34 27.94 8.63
CA SER A 67 6.90 29.19 7.99
C SER A 67 7.17 29.27 6.49
N GLU A 68 8.22 28.60 5.99
CA GLU A 68 8.81 28.91 4.67
C GLU A 68 9.00 27.67 3.79
N VAL A 69 8.61 26.49 4.29
CA VAL A 69 8.68 25.23 3.55
C VAL A 69 7.29 24.62 3.45
N THR A 70 6.87 24.25 2.25
CA THR A 70 5.59 23.53 2.06
C THR A 70 5.82 22.05 1.81
N PHE A 71 4.86 21.24 2.26
CA PHE A 71 4.86 19.78 2.17
C PHE A 71 3.51 19.27 1.64
N PRO A 72 3.14 19.62 0.40
CA PRO A 72 1.92 19.11 -0.23
C PRO A 72 1.95 17.58 -0.27
N SER A 73 0.81 16.97 0.02
CA SER A 73 0.59 15.54 -0.11
C SER A 73 0.36 15.16 -1.57
N THR A 74 0.66 13.90 -1.91
CA THR A 74 0.43 13.36 -3.25
C THR A 74 -0.15 11.95 -3.24
N MET A 75 -1.01 11.68 -4.22
CA MET A 75 -1.36 10.32 -4.61
C MET A 75 -0.64 10.01 -5.92
N VAL A 76 0.28 9.05 -5.89
CA VAL A 76 0.99 8.54 -7.06
C VAL A 76 0.47 7.17 -7.46
N ASP A 77 0.25 6.94 -8.75
CA ASP A 77 -0.19 5.63 -9.23
C ASP A 77 0.36 5.31 -10.64
N ARG A 78 1.27 4.34 -10.65
CA ARG A 78 1.78 3.64 -11.83
C ARG A 78 2.44 2.34 -11.37
N ILE A 79 2.08 1.21 -11.97
CA ILE A 79 2.74 -0.06 -11.73
C ILE A 79 4.06 -0.06 -12.50
N VAL A 80 5.15 -0.19 -11.75
CA VAL A 80 6.52 -0.21 -12.25
C VAL A 80 7.23 -1.42 -11.63
N PRO A 81 7.28 -2.57 -12.33
CA PRO A 81 8.04 -3.73 -11.89
C PRO A 81 9.54 -3.42 -11.77
N ALA A 82 10.26 -4.24 -11.00
CA ALA A 82 11.71 -4.12 -10.94
C ALA A 82 12.33 -4.61 -12.25
N SER A 83 13.06 -3.72 -12.95
CA SER A 83 13.69 -4.05 -14.22
C SER A 83 14.61 -5.26 -14.11
N GLN A 84 14.41 -6.23 -15.00
CA GLN A 84 15.21 -7.44 -15.15
C GLN A 84 16.19 -7.31 -16.32
N PRO A 85 17.21 -8.20 -16.41
CA PRO A 85 18.09 -8.24 -17.58
C PRO A 85 17.34 -8.40 -18.90
N ALA A 86 16.28 -9.25 -18.93
CA ALA A 86 15.46 -9.46 -20.12
C ALA A 86 14.76 -8.18 -20.60
N ASP A 87 14.32 -7.30 -19.70
CA ASP A 87 13.69 -6.03 -20.05
C ASP A 87 14.69 -5.10 -20.78
N ARG A 88 15.97 -5.13 -20.39
CA ARG A 88 17.03 -4.35 -21.04
C ARG A 88 17.35 -4.89 -22.42
N ASP A 89 17.35 -6.22 -22.58
CA ASP A 89 17.56 -6.86 -23.89
C ASP A 89 16.41 -6.53 -24.85
N GLU A 90 15.17 -6.57 -24.36
CA GLU A 90 13.99 -6.15 -25.13
C GLU A 90 14.06 -4.66 -25.51
N ALA A 91 14.34 -3.78 -24.55
CA ALA A 91 14.49 -2.36 -24.80
C ALA A 91 15.61 -2.07 -25.81
N ALA A 92 16.74 -2.79 -25.72
CA ALA A 92 17.83 -2.66 -26.68
C ALA A 92 17.42 -3.10 -28.09
N GLY A 93 16.62 -4.17 -28.20
CA GLY A 93 16.03 -4.60 -29.47
C GLY A 93 15.06 -3.57 -30.07
N LEU A 94 14.25 -2.92 -29.24
CA LEU A 94 13.28 -1.89 -29.66
C LEU A 94 13.94 -0.56 -30.04
N LEU A 95 14.96 -0.13 -29.29
CA LEU A 95 15.59 1.18 -29.42
C LEU A 95 16.85 1.16 -30.32
N GLY A 96 17.44 -0.01 -30.55
CA GLY A 96 18.72 -0.17 -31.24
C GLY A 96 19.94 0.28 -30.44
N VAL A 97 19.77 0.57 -29.14
CA VAL A 97 20.83 1.02 -28.22
C VAL A 97 20.65 0.38 -26.84
N THR A 98 21.74 0.12 -26.14
CA THR A 98 21.68 -0.36 -24.76
C THR A 98 21.38 0.78 -23.79
N ASP A 99 20.25 0.69 -23.09
CA ASP A 99 19.88 1.63 -22.03
C ASP A 99 20.05 0.99 -20.63
N ALA A 100 21.11 1.39 -19.92
CA ALA A 100 21.39 0.94 -18.56
C ALA A 100 20.34 1.42 -17.53
N GLY A 101 19.58 2.46 -17.86
CA GLY A 101 18.51 3.04 -17.06
C GLY A 101 17.11 2.55 -17.44
N THR A 102 16.98 1.44 -18.19
CA THR A 102 15.68 0.91 -18.62
C THR A 102 14.73 0.70 -17.44
N VAL A 103 13.53 1.29 -17.54
CA VAL A 103 12.41 1.10 -16.62
C VAL A 103 11.18 0.69 -17.42
N VAL A 104 10.62 -0.47 -17.09
CA VAL A 104 9.36 -0.95 -17.65
C VAL A 104 8.22 -0.53 -16.73
N ALA A 105 7.13 -0.04 -17.32
CA ALA A 105 5.97 0.39 -16.57
C ALA A 105 4.70 0.24 -17.42
N GLU A 106 3.56 0.16 -16.75
CA GLU A 106 2.28 0.16 -17.45
C GLU A 106 2.02 1.51 -18.19
N PRO A 107 1.12 1.53 -19.18
CA PRO A 107 0.70 2.77 -19.84
C PRO A 107 -0.06 3.72 -18.93
N PHE A 108 -0.86 3.19 -17.98
CA PHE A 108 -1.61 4.01 -17.03
C PHE A 108 -0.67 4.82 -16.14
N ARG A 109 -1.04 6.08 -15.89
CA ARG A 109 -0.36 6.95 -14.95
C ARG A 109 -1.35 7.94 -14.36
N GLN A 110 -1.30 8.13 -13.06
CA GLN A 110 -2.06 9.15 -12.36
C GLN A 110 -1.22 9.78 -11.27
N TRP A 111 -1.31 11.11 -11.17
CA TRP A 111 -0.66 11.87 -10.13
C TRP A 111 -1.60 12.97 -9.66
N VAL A 112 -1.99 12.92 -8.40
CA VAL A 112 -2.80 13.93 -7.74
C VAL A 112 -1.93 14.64 -6.71
N VAL A 113 -1.95 15.96 -6.72
CA VAL A 113 -1.02 16.78 -5.94
C VAL A 113 -1.79 17.93 -5.28
N GLU A 114 -1.57 18.14 -3.99
CA GLU A 114 -2.07 19.34 -3.31
C GLU A 114 -1.40 20.59 -3.89
N ASP A 115 -2.16 21.60 -4.30
CA ASP A 115 -1.62 22.80 -4.96
C ASP A 115 -1.05 23.82 -3.97
N SER A 116 -0.07 23.40 -3.16
CA SER A 116 0.57 24.20 -2.11
C SER A 116 2.09 24.24 -2.26
N PHE A 117 2.58 25.27 -2.96
CA PHE A 117 4.00 25.39 -3.33
C PHE A 117 4.63 26.71 -2.86
N ALA A 118 5.72 26.62 -2.10
CA ALA A 118 6.43 27.78 -1.55
C ALA A 118 7.18 28.62 -2.61
N ALA A 119 7.57 28.00 -3.72
CA ALA A 119 8.44 28.63 -4.72
C ALA A 119 7.99 28.33 -6.17
N GLY A 120 6.67 28.29 -6.38
CA GLY A 120 6.07 27.89 -7.65
C GLY A 120 6.25 26.39 -7.96
N ARG A 121 5.71 25.97 -9.10
CA ARG A 121 5.83 24.61 -9.62
C ARG A 121 5.70 24.59 -11.15
N PRO A 122 6.15 23.52 -11.82
CA PRO A 122 5.82 23.30 -13.22
C PRO A 122 4.31 23.22 -13.49
N ALA A 123 3.93 23.45 -14.75
CA ALA A 123 2.56 23.26 -15.23
C ALA A 123 2.24 21.76 -15.45
N TRP A 124 2.33 20.94 -14.39
CA TRP A 124 2.11 19.49 -14.51
C TRP A 124 0.69 19.11 -14.93
N HIS A 125 -0.29 20.00 -14.77
CA HIS A 125 -1.64 19.80 -15.28
C HIS A 125 -1.68 19.69 -16.81
N ASP A 126 -0.78 20.36 -17.54
CA ASP A 126 -0.64 20.22 -18.98
C ASP A 126 -0.16 18.81 -19.39
N ALA A 127 0.54 18.13 -18.47
CA ALA A 127 0.97 16.75 -18.62
C ALA A 127 -0.01 15.72 -18.03
N GLY A 128 -1.15 16.18 -17.50
CA GLY A 128 -2.23 15.34 -16.94
C GLY A 128 -2.19 15.10 -15.44
N ALA A 129 -1.35 15.81 -14.67
CA ALA A 129 -1.46 15.77 -13.20
C ALA A 129 -2.73 16.50 -12.73
N ILE A 130 -3.38 15.96 -11.71
CA ILE A 130 -4.55 16.57 -11.09
C ILE A 130 -4.07 17.42 -9.92
N LEU A 131 -4.40 18.71 -9.95
CA LEU A 131 -4.14 19.62 -8.83
C LEU A 131 -5.42 19.78 -8.04
N THR A 132 -5.31 19.69 -6.73
CA THR A 132 -6.46 19.75 -5.82
C THR A 132 -6.08 20.42 -4.51
N ASP A 133 -7.08 20.78 -3.71
CA ASP A 133 -6.87 21.29 -2.35
C ASP A 133 -6.78 20.15 -1.31
N ASP A 134 -7.30 18.95 -1.62
CA ASP A 134 -7.27 17.79 -0.74
C ASP A 134 -7.07 16.48 -1.52
N VAL A 135 -5.94 15.83 -1.27
CA VAL A 135 -5.57 14.55 -1.90
C VAL A 135 -6.17 13.34 -1.17
N SER A 136 -6.67 13.51 0.06
CA SER A 136 -7.05 12.41 0.96
C SER A 136 -8.09 11.47 0.35
N ALA A 137 -9.09 11.99 -0.36
CA ALA A 137 -10.12 11.16 -0.99
C ALA A 137 -9.54 10.26 -2.10
N TYR A 138 -8.59 10.77 -2.90
CA TYR A 138 -7.91 9.99 -3.93
C TYR A 138 -7.00 8.93 -3.33
N GLU A 139 -6.27 9.27 -2.26
CA GLU A 139 -5.44 8.32 -1.51
C GLU A 139 -6.27 7.17 -0.96
N VAL A 140 -7.37 7.46 -0.24
CA VAL A 140 -8.24 6.44 0.35
C VAL A 140 -8.85 5.54 -0.73
N LEU A 141 -9.36 6.13 -1.82
CA LEU A 141 -9.92 5.38 -2.93
C LEU A 141 -8.89 4.41 -3.53
N LYS A 142 -7.68 4.89 -3.82
CA LYS A 142 -6.60 4.08 -4.39
C LYS A 142 -6.09 3.02 -3.41
N LEU A 143 -5.87 3.37 -2.15
CA LEU A 143 -5.41 2.43 -1.12
C LEU A 143 -6.38 1.26 -0.93
N ARG A 144 -7.68 1.52 -0.97
CA ARG A 144 -8.69 0.49 -0.72
C ARG A 144 -9.06 -0.30 -1.97
N LEU A 145 -9.38 0.38 -3.06
CA LEU A 145 -9.83 -0.28 -4.29
C LEU A 145 -8.67 -0.88 -5.09
N LEU A 146 -7.53 -0.21 -5.18
CA LEU A 146 -6.36 -0.75 -5.88
C LEU A 146 -5.51 -1.59 -4.94
N ASN A 147 -4.93 -0.97 -3.91
CA ASN A 147 -3.90 -1.66 -3.13
C ASN A 147 -4.48 -2.81 -2.29
N GLY A 148 -5.71 -2.66 -1.77
CA GLY A 148 -6.45 -3.72 -1.08
C GLY A 148 -6.73 -4.92 -1.98
N ALA A 149 -7.25 -4.69 -3.19
CA ALA A 149 -7.47 -5.72 -4.20
C ALA A 149 -6.16 -6.41 -4.62
N HIS A 150 -5.08 -5.64 -4.79
CA HIS A 150 -3.76 -6.15 -5.16
C HIS A 150 -3.20 -7.11 -4.09
N SER A 151 -3.34 -6.75 -2.81
CA SER A 151 -2.94 -7.59 -1.68
C SER A 151 -3.81 -8.86 -1.61
N ALA A 152 -5.13 -8.76 -1.81
CA ALA A 152 -6.00 -9.93 -1.85
C ALA A 152 -5.61 -10.91 -2.98
N LEU A 153 -5.39 -10.40 -4.20
CA LEU A 153 -4.91 -11.19 -5.34
C LEU A 153 -3.53 -11.81 -5.09
N ALA A 154 -2.63 -11.08 -4.44
CA ALA A 154 -1.29 -11.58 -4.14
C ALA A 154 -1.34 -12.80 -3.22
N TYR A 155 -2.02 -12.71 -2.08
CA TYR A 155 -2.07 -13.82 -1.11
C TYR A 155 -2.91 -14.98 -1.62
N LEU A 156 -4.14 -14.72 -2.10
CA LEU A 156 -5.02 -15.77 -2.60
C LEU A 156 -4.46 -16.41 -3.88
N GLY A 157 -3.90 -15.60 -4.78
CA GLY A 157 -3.29 -16.06 -6.02
C GLY A 157 -2.06 -16.92 -5.78
N ALA A 158 -1.12 -16.47 -4.93
CA ALA A 158 0.05 -17.27 -4.57
C ALA A 158 -0.35 -18.61 -3.94
N LEU A 159 -1.29 -18.61 -3.00
CA LEU A 159 -1.79 -19.83 -2.36
C LEU A 159 -2.59 -20.74 -3.31
N ALA A 160 -3.13 -20.20 -4.40
CA ALA A 160 -3.80 -20.95 -5.46
C ALA A 160 -2.83 -21.42 -6.57
N GLY A 161 -1.55 -21.09 -6.49
CA GLY A 161 -0.52 -21.50 -7.46
C GLY A 161 -0.33 -20.55 -8.64
N HIS A 162 -0.89 -19.34 -8.60
CA HIS A 162 -0.66 -18.30 -9.61
C HIS A 162 0.64 -17.54 -9.29
N GLU A 163 1.59 -17.59 -10.21
CA GLU A 163 2.89 -16.90 -10.08
C GLU A 163 2.74 -15.39 -10.27
N PHE A 164 1.85 -14.95 -11.16
CA PHE A 164 1.69 -13.56 -11.54
C PHE A 164 0.28 -13.02 -11.25
N ILE A 165 0.18 -11.72 -10.98
CA ILE A 165 -1.08 -11.03 -10.73
C ILE A 165 -2.06 -11.14 -11.91
N TRP A 166 -1.55 -11.08 -13.15
CA TRP A 166 -2.38 -11.22 -14.34
C TRP A 166 -3.02 -12.62 -14.47
N GLN A 167 -2.37 -13.66 -13.94
CA GLN A 167 -2.94 -15.02 -13.86
C GLN A 167 -4.04 -15.06 -12.79
N ALA A 168 -3.74 -14.52 -11.60
CA ALA A 168 -4.68 -14.48 -10.48
C ALA A 168 -5.96 -13.70 -10.82
N VAL A 169 -5.87 -12.57 -11.51
CA VAL A 169 -7.05 -11.78 -11.89
C VAL A 169 -7.82 -12.39 -13.07
N ALA A 170 -7.17 -13.21 -13.90
CA ALA A 170 -7.80 -13.93 -15.00
C ALA A 170 -8.57 -15.19 -14.52
N ASP A 171 -8.26 -15.71 -13.33
CA ASP A 171 -9.04 -16.77 -12.69
C ASP A 171 -10.45 -16.24 -12.35
N PRO A 172 -11.53 -16.83 -12.92
CA PRO A 172 -12.88 -16.32 -12.73
C PRO A 172 -13.34 -16.25 -11.27
N ALA A 173 -12.88 -17.19 -10.44
CA ALA A 173 -13.28 -17.24 -9.04
C ALA A 173 -12.57 -16.16 -8.23
N LEU A 174 -11.27 -15.96 -8.44
CA LEU A 174 -10.52 -14.87 -7.79
C LEU A 174 -11.03 -13.51 -8.26
N ASN A 175 -11.31 -13.36 -9.55
CA ASN A 175 -11.88 -12.14 -10.11
C ASN A 175 -13.22 -11.79 -9.44
N ALA A 176 -14.11 -12.77 -9.28
CA ALA A 176 -15.39 -12.58 -8.61
C ALA A 176 -15.21 -12.16 -7.14
N VAL A 177 -14.34 -12.84 -6.39
CA VAL A 177 -14.05 -12.50 -4.98
C VAL A 177 -13.50 -11.08 -4.84
N VAL A 178 -12.57 -10.69 -5.71
CA VAL A 178 -11.95 -9.36 -5.64
C VAL A 178 -12.94 -8.27 -6.04
N ARG A 179 -13.82 -8.53 -7.02
CA ARG A 179 -14.92 -7.61 -7.35
C ARG A 179 -15.85 -7.40 -6.16
N ARG A 180 -16.17 -8.46 -5.40
CA ARG A 180 -16.98 -8.36 -4.18
C ARG A 180 -16.25 -7.61 -3.07
N LEU A 181 -14.95 -7.85 -2.88
CA LEU A 181 -14.12 -7.05 -1.97
C LEU A 181 -14.19 -5.56 -2.32
N MET A 182 -13.99 -5.22 -3.59
CA MET A 182 -14.00 -3.84 -4.04
C MET A 182 -15.39 -3.20 -3.89
N ALA A 183 -16.47 -3.93 -4.16
CA ALA A 183 -17.83 -3.38 -4.17
C ALA A 183 -18.51 -3.39 -2.80
N GLU A 184 -18.40 -4.47 -2.03
CA GLU A 184 -19.15 -4.71 -0.80
C GLU A 184 -18.42 -4.21 0.45
N ASP A 185 -17.08 -4.26 0.46
CA ASP A 185 -16.29 -3.84 1.61
C ASP A 185 -15.55 -2.52 1.39
N ALA A 186 -14.80 -2.39 0.30
CA ALA A 186 -13.93 -1.23 0.09
C ALA A 186 -14.71 0.03 -0.34
N ALA A 187 -15.56 -0.06 -1.37
CA ALA A 187 -16.28 1.11 -1.91
C ALA A 187 -17.15 1.85 -0.87
N PRO A 188 -17.89 1.19 0.04
CA PRO A 188 -18.68 1.89 1.07
C PRO A 188 -17.84 2.71 2.06
N THR A 189 -16.55 2.44 2.13
CA THR A 189 -15.62 3.12 3.04
C THR A 189 -14.79 4.19 2.31
N ALA A 190 -14.74 4.17 0.97
CA ALA A 190 -13.96 5.12 0.18
C ALA A 190 -14.87 6.15 -0.50
N ALA A 191 -14.88 7.38 0.01
CA ALA A 191 -15.53 8.49 -0.67
C ALA A 191 -14.93 8.68 -2.06
N SER A 192 -15.78 8.77 -3.09
CA SER A 192 -15.33 9.05 -4.45
C SER A 192 -15.01 10.53 -4.58
N PRO A 193 -13.78 10.90 -5.01
CA PRO A 193 -13.47 12.27 -5.35
C PRO A 193 -14.35 12.80 -6.48
N ASP A 194 -14.53 14.11 -6.55
CA ASP A 194 -15.28 14.75 -7.62
C ASP A 194 -14.76 14.32 -9.00
N GLY A 195 -15.69 13.94 -9.88
CA GLY A 195 -15.38 13.48 -11.24
C GLY A 195 -14.85 12.05 -11.34
N VAL A 196 -14.66 11.31 -10.23
CA VAL A 196 -14.25 9.90 -10.24
C VAL A 196 -15.44 9.00 -10.00
N ALA A 197 -15.82 8.21 -11.01
CA ALA A 197 -16.80 7.14 -10.83
C ALA A 197 -16.13 5.89 -10.24
N ALA A 198 -16.45 5.53 -8.99
CA ALA A 198 -15.90 4.36 -8.32
C ALA A 198 -16.02 3.09 -9.16
N ASP A 199 -17.18 2.85 -9.77
CA ASP A 199 -17.42 1.66 -10.60
C ASP A 199 -16.43 1.57 -11.77
N ARG A 200 -16.22 2.69 -12.48
CA ARG A 200 -15.26 2.77 -13.57
C ARG A 200 -13.82 2.62 -13.07
N TYR A 201 -13.50 3.18 -11.91
CA TYR A 201 -12.18 3.03 -11.30
C TYR A 201 -11.89 1.56 -10.96
N ARG A 202 -12.89 0.80 -10.45
CA ARG A 202 -12.72 -0.64 -10.19
C ARG A 202 -12.43 -1.43 -11.45
N GLU A 203 -13.19 -1.21 -12.52
CA GLU A 203 -12.93 -1.89 -13.81
C GLU A 203 -11.55 -1.58 -14.34
N LEU A 204 -11.14 -0.30 -14.28
CA LEU A 204 -9.82 0.14 -14.71
C LEU A 204 -8.70 -0.55 -13.89
N VAL A 205 -8.87 -0.71 -12.58
CA VAL A 205 -7.91 -1.43 -11.74
C VAL A 205 -7.77 -2.88 -12.18
N LEU A 206 -8.89 -3.58 -12.44
CA LEU A 206 -8.86 -4.98 -12.85
C LEU A 206 -8.28 -5.16 -14.26
N GLU A 207 -8.57 -4.23 -15.19
CA GLU A 207 -7.94 -4.18 -16.52
C GLU A 207 -6.42 -4.03 -16.41
N ARG A 208 -5.94 -3.13 -15.54
CA ARG A 208 -4.51 -2.92 -15.30
C ARG A 208 -3.83 -4.16 -14.72
N PHE A 209 -4.47 -4.84 -13.78
CA PHE A 209 -3.95 -6.10 -13.22
C PHE A 209 -3.88 -7.22 -14.25
N ALA A 210 -4.77 -7.21 -15.26
CA ALA A 210 -4.81 -8.23 -16.31
C ALA A 210 -3.71 -8.08 -17.35
N ASN A 211 -2.85 -7.06 -17.27
CA ASN A 211 -1.77 -6.83 -18.23
C ASN A 211 -0.60 -7.84 -18.03
N PRO A 212 -0.40 -8.80 -18.96
CA PRO A 212 0.65 -9.81 -18.81
C PRO A 212 2.07 -9.24 -19.02
N ALA A 213 2.20 -8.09 -19.70
CA ALA A 213 3.50 -7.48 -20.01
C ALA A 213 4.23 -6.94 -18.78
N LEU A 214 3.56 -6.81 -17.63
CA LEU A 214 4.19 -6.31 -16.40
C LEU A 214 4.95 -7.40 -15.63
N GLY A 215 4.66 -8.69 -15.85
CA GLY A 215 5.33 -9.77 -15.13
C GLY A 215 5.29 -9.63 -13.59
N HIS A 216 4.28 -8.93 -13.04
CA HIS A 216 4.24 -8.61 -11.61
C HIS A 216 3.91 -9.86 -10.79
N ARG A 217 4.89 -10.38 -10.05
CA ARG A 217 4.76 -11.63 -9.29
C ARG A 217 3.89 -11.46 -8.05
N THR A 218 3.06 -12.45 -7.76
CA THR A 218 2.22 -12.49 -6.54
C THR A 218 3.09 -12.38 -5.29
N ALA A 219 4.22 -13.11 -5.24
CA ALA A 219 5.19 -13.04 -4.16
C ALA A 219 5.74 -11.61 -3.93
N GLN A 220 6.11 -10.90 -5.01
CA GLN A 220 6.62 -9.53 -4.92
C GLN A 220 5.58 -8.55 -4.34
N VAL A 221 4.31 -8.74 -4.69
CA VAL A 221 3.23 -7.92 -4.13
C VAL A 221 2.98 -8.26 -2.66
N ALA A 222 3.09 -9.54 -2.30
CA ALA A 222 2.85 -10.11 -0.98
C ALA A 222 3.90 -9.70 0.08
N MET A 223 5.12 -9.33 -0.32
CA MET A 223 6.20 -8.87 0.57
C MET A 223 5.76 -7.70 1.45
N ASP A 224 6.41 -7.48 2.59
CA ASP A 224 6.09 -6.38 3.54
C ASP A 224 4.59 -6.32 3.92
N GLY A 225 3.93 -7.48 4.02
CA GLY A 225 2.52 -7.58 4.34
C GLY A 225 2.16 -6.87 5.65
N SER A 226 3.00 -7.02 6.67
CA SER A 226 2.84 -6.37 7.98
C SER A 226 2.73 -4.84 7.89
N GLN A 227 3.44 -4.23 6.93
CA GLN A 227 3.46 -2.79 6.70
C GLN A 227 2.36 -2.33 5.75
N LYS A 228 1.74 -3.25 5.02
CA LYS A 228 0.74 -2.97 3.97
C LYS A 228 -0.69 -3.22 4.46
N LEU A 229 -0.90 -4.24 5.28
CA LEU A 229 -2.22 -4.66 5.76
C LEU A 229 -3.01 -3.53 6.44
N PRO A 230 -2.43 -2.75 7.37
CA PRO A 230 -3.17 -1.74 8.13
C PRO A 230 -4.00 -0.80 7.23
N GLN A 231 -3.33 -0.14 6.30
CA GLN A 231 -3.91 0.88 5.42
C GLN A 231 -4.62 0.32 4.18
N ARG A 232 -4.37 -0.94 3.80
CA ARG A 232 -4.99 -1.55 2.61
C ARG A 232 -6.24 -2.36 2.91
N LEU A 233 -6.30 -2.98 4.09
CA LEU A 233 -7.34 -3.94 4.46
C LEU A 233 -7.95 -3.63 5.83
N LEU A 234 -7.13 -3.40 6.86
CA LEU A 234 -7.62 -3.34 8.23
C LEU A 234 -8.44 -2.07 8.50
N ASP A 235 -8.07 -0.92 7.93
CA ASP A 235 -8.87 0.29 8.04
C ASP A 235 -10.24 0.15 7.37
N THR A 236 -10.32 -0.57 6.25
CA THR A 236 -11.61 -0.95 5.63
C THR A 236 -12.43 -1.82 6.59
N ALA A 237 -11.81 -2.81 7.24
CA ALA A 237 -12.49 -3.66 8.21
C ALA A 237 -13.04 -2.85 9.39
N ARG A 238 -12.23 -1.93 9.95
CA ARG A 238 -12.63 -1.05 11.05
C ARG A 238 -13.84 -0.19 10.69
N GLU A 239 -13.82 0.45 9.52
CA GLU A 239 -14.92 1.31 9.09
C GLU A 239 -16.21 0.54 8.81
N ARG A 240 -16.11 -0.66 8.22
CA ARG A 240 -17.26 -1.55 8.04
C ARG A 240 -17.87 -1.94 9.39
N LEU A 241 -17.05 -2.38 10.34
CA LEU A 241 -17.49 -2.75 11.68
C LEU A 241 -18.11 -1.57 12.43
N ALA A 242 -17.53 -0.38 12.33
CA ALA A 242 -18.08 0.85 12.92
C ALA A 242 -19.44 1.23 12.32
N ALA A 243 -19.66 0.92 11.04
CA ALA A 243 -20.95 1.06 10.36
C ALA A 243 -21.95 -0.09 10.66
N GLY A 244 -21.60 -1.04 11.53
CA GLY A 244 -22.43 -2.20 11.85
C GLY A 244 -22.50 -3.24 10.73
N ALA A 245 -21.57 -3.19 9.77
CA ALA A 245 -21.49 -4.10 8.64
C ALA A 245 -20.31 -5.06 8.77
N GLU A 246 -20.48 -6.29 8.31
CA GLU A 246 -19.43 -7.30 8.33
C GLU A 246 -18.47 -7.13 7.13
N PRO A 247 -17.14 -7.07 7.36
CA PRO A 247 -16.13 -6.95 6.29
C PRO A 247 -15.76 -8.33 5.71
N VAL A 248 -16.72 -9.01 5.08
CA VAL A 248 -16.62 -10.44 4.71
C VAL A 248 -15.40 -10.75 3.84
N TRP A 249 -15.15 -9.96 2.80
CA TRP A 249 -14.13 -10.21 1.78
C TRP A 249 -12.75 -9.72 2.20
N VAL A 250 -12.72 -8.62 2.94
CA VAL A 250 -11.51 -8.17 3.63
C VAL A 250 -11.04 -9.22 4.62
N CYS A 251 -11.94 -9.85 5.39
CA CYS A 251 -11.58 -10.95 6.28
C CYS A 251 -11.01 -12.16 5.53
N LEU A 252 -11.51 -12.48 4.32
CA LEU A 252 -10.91 -13.53 3.49
C LEU A 252 -9.49 -13.16 3.06
N ALA A 253 -9.24 -11.91 2.64
CA ALA A 253 -7.91 -11.45 2.28
C ALA A 253 -6.94 -11.47 3.48
N VAL A 254 -7.41 -11.10 4.68
CA VAL A 254 -6.62 -11.19 5.93
C VAL A 254 -6.32 -12.63 6.29
N ALA A 255 -7.31 -13.54 6.20
CA ALA A 255 -7.11 -14.97 6.43
C ALA A 255 -6.10 -15.56 5.42
N ALA A 256 -6.13 -15.12 4.17
CA ALA A 256 -5.16 -15.51 3.15
C ALA A 256 -3.74 -15.02 3.49
N TRP A 257 -3.58 -13.78 3.99
CA TRP A 257 -2.30 -13.31 4.51
C TRP A 257 -1.82 -14.16 5.68
N MET A 258 -2.69 -14.46 6.66
CA MET A 258 -2.33 -15.33 7.80
C MET A 258 -1.86 -16.71 7.34
N ARG A 259 -2.58 -17.33 6.38
CA ARG A 259 -2.17 -18.60 5.78
C ARG A 259 -0.84 -18.49 5.05
N TYR A 260 -0.62 -17.38 4.33
CA TYR A 260 0.61 -17.11 3.62
C TYR A 260 1.80 -17.00 4.58
N VAL A 261 1.67 -16.23 5.67
CA VAL A 261 2.67 -16.12 6.76
C VAL A 261 3.04 -17.51 7.30
N VAL A 262 2.05 -18.33 7.64
CA VAL A 262 2.31 -19.71 8.12
C VAL A 262 3.02 -20.55 7.06
N SER A 263 2.63 -20.43 5.78
CA SER A 263 3.22 -21.21 4.69
C SER A 263 4.68 -20.86 4.36
N GLN A 264 5.05 -19.59 4.51
CA GLN A 264 6.42 -19.12 4.27
C GLN A 264 7.31 -19.31 5.50
N GLY A 265 6.74 -19.20 6.71
CA GLY A 265 7.47 -19.36 7.95
C GLY A 265 8.66 -18.38 8.03
N PRO A 266 9.88 -18.86 8.35
CA PRO A 266 11.08 -18.01 8.45
C PRO A 266 11.50 -17.32 7.15
N ASP A 267 11.10 -17.84 5.98
CA ASP A 267 11.49 -17.31 4.67
C ASP A 267 10.54 -16.20 4.17
N LEU A 268 9.59 -15.77 5.02
CA LEU A 268 8.69 -14.67 4.70
C LEU A 268 9.50 -13.38 4.43
N ASP A 269 9.31 -12.80 3.26
CA ASP A 269 9.87 -11.49 2.90
C ASP A 269 9.05 -10.36 3.56
N ASP A 270 9.35 -10.09 4.82
CA ASP A 270 8.66 -9.10 5.63
C ASP A 270 9.58 -8.58 6.76
N PRO A 271 9.62 -7.28 7.05
CA PRO A 271 10.46 -6.73 8.13
C PRO A 271 10.08 -7.27 9.51
N MET A 272 8.86 -7.78 9.68
CA MET A 272 8.37 -8.38 10.92
C MET A 272 8.39 -9.92 10.88
N ALA A 273 9.01 -10.56 9.89
CA ALA A 273 8.98 -12.03 9.71
C ALA A 273 9.35 -12.80 10.99
N ALA A 274 10.40 -12.40 11.69
CA ALA A 274 10.82 -13.05 12.94
C ALA A 274 9.76 -12.92 14.06
N GLN A 275 9.13 -11.75 14.20
CA GLN A 275 8.08 -11.50 15.19
C GLN A 275 6.81 -12.29 14.86
N LEU A 276 6.42 -12.34 13.58
CA LEU A 276 5.27 -13.11 13.11
C LEU A 276 5.48 -14.61 13.31
N ALA A 277 6.65 -15.15 12.96
CA ALA A 277 6.99 -16.55 13.16
C ALA A 277 7.01 -16.93 14.66
N ALA A 278 7.58 -16.06 15.50
CA ALA A 278 7.57 -16.24 16.95
C ALA A 278 6.15 -16.22 17.54
N ALA A 279 5.29 -15.31 17.06
CA ALA A 279 3.90 -15.23 17.49
C ALA A 279 3.12 -16.50 17.13
N VAL A 280 3.26 -16.99 15.89
CA VAL A 280 2.61 -18.23 15.44
C VAL A 280 3.10 -19.43 16.24
N GLY A 281 4.40 -19.50 16.58
CA GLY A 281 4.95 -20.50 17.50
C GLY A 281 4.75 -21.96 17.02
N GLY A 282 4.62 -22.18 15.71
CA GLY A 282 4.34 -23.48 15.11
C GLY A 282 2.87 -23.91 15.18
N ALA A 283 1.95 -23.03 15.59
CA ALA A 283 0.52 -23.30 15.48
C ALA A 283 0.11 -23.47 14.01
N ASP A 284 -0.70 -24.50 13.74
CA ASP A 284 -1.30 -24.74 12.42
C ASP A 284 -2.84 -24.76 12.47
N GLU A 285 -3.41 -24.98 13.66
CA GLU A 285 -4.85 -24.90 13.88
C GLU A 285 -5.38 -23.48 13.65
N PRO A 286 -6.44 -23.29 12.82
CA PRO A 286 -6.90 -21.97 12.40
C PRO A 286 -7.16 -20.98 13.54
N GLU A 287 -7.86 -21.41 14.59
CA GLU A 287 -8.17 -20.55 15.74
C GLU A 287 -6.90 -20.12 16.50
N ALA A 288 -5.93 -21.03 16.63
CA ALA A 288 -4.66 -20.72 17.28
C ALA A 288 -3.82 -19.73 16.47
N VAL A 289 -3.78 -19.90 15.14
CA VAL A 289 -3.09 -18.99 14.22
C VAL A 289 -3.74 -17.60 14.24
N VAL A 290 -5.07 -17.52 14.15
CA VAL A 290 -5.79 -16.23 14.20
C VAL A 290 -5.50 -15.53 15.51
N ARG A 291 -5.65 -16.21 16.65
CA ARG A 291 -5.38 -15.62 17.97
C ARG A 291 -3.94 -15.13 18.10
N ALA A 292 -2.97 -15.91 17.61
CA ALA A 292 -1.56 -15.56 17.65
C ALA A 292 -1.26 -14.30 16.83
N LEU A 293 -1.70 -14.26 15.58
CA LEU A 293 -1.40 -13.15 14.66
C LEU A 293 -2.18 -11.88 15.01
N LEU A 294 -3.43 -11.98 15.46
CA LEU A 294 -4.18 -10.82 15.97
C LEU A 294 -3.56 -10.22 17.24
N GLY A 295 -2.75 -10.99 17.98
CA GLY A 295 -1.97 -10.48 19.11
C GLY A 295 -0.78 -9.60 18.72
N VAL A 296 -0.46 -9.48 17.43
CA VAL A 296 0.61 -8.60 16.94
C VAL A 296 0.06 -7.18 16.78
N GLU A 297 0.04 -6.43 17.88
CA GLU A 297 -0.58 -5.11 17.98
C GLU A 297 -0.01 -4.08 16.99
N ASP A 298 1.27 -4.18 16.63
CA ASP A 298 1.90 -3.30 15.64
C ASP A 298 1.24 -3.40 14.24
N VAL A 299 0.58 -4.52 13.94
CA VAL A 299 -0.17 -4.74 12.70
C VAL A 299 -1.67 -4.52 12.92
N PHE A 300 -2.25 -5.19 13.91
CA PHE A 300 -3.70 -5.28 14.06
C PHE A 300 -4.30 -4.24 15.02
N GLY A 301 -3.48 -3.55 15.80
CA GLY A 301 -3.94 -2.80 16.96
C GLY A 301 -4.59 -3.74 18.00
N THR A 302 -5.29 -3.14 18.96
CA THR A 302 -6.00 -3.87 20.03
C THR A 302 -7.50 -4.02 19.75
N ASP A 303 -8.03 -3.27 18.77
CA ASP A 303 -9.44 -3.16 18.46
C ASP A 303 -9.97 -4.36 17.65
N LEU A 304 -9.27 -4.76 16.60
CA LEU A 304 -9.69 -5.88 15.76
C LEU A 304 -9.61 -7.22 16.50
N ALA A 305 -8.59 -7.39 17.35
CA ALA A 305 -8.49 -8.52 18.27
C ALA A 305 -9.64 -8.56 19.28
N ALA A 306 -10.30 -7.44 19.60
CA ALA A 306 -11.45 -7.40 20.50
C ALA A 306 -12.79 -7.68 19.80
N SER A 307 -12.88 -7.46 18.48
CA SER A 307 -14.10 -7.68 17.69
C SER A 307 -14.40 -9.16 17.44
N ALA A 308 -15.45 -9.70 18.07
CA ALA A 308 -15.90 -11.08 17.83
C ALA A 308 -16.26 -11.32 16.35
N VAL A 309 -17.01 -10.40 15.75
CA VAL A 309 -17.40 -10.49 14.32
C VAL A 309 -16.17 -10.63 13.41
N PHE A 310 -15.13 -9.85 13.66
CA PHE A 310 -13.90 -9.92 12.86
C PHE A 310 -13.14 -11.23 13.12
N ARG A 311 -12.90 -11.58 14.38
CA ARG A 311 -12.18 -12.82 14.75
C ARG A 311 -12.85 -14.06 14.17
N ASP A 312 -14.16 -14.16 14.34
CA ASP A 312 -14.94 -15.34 13.94
C ASP A 312 -14.91 -15.45 12.41
N ARG A 313 -15.14 -14.35 11.68
CA ARG A 313 -15.09 -14.37 10.22
C ARG A 313 -13.71 -14.69 9.64
N VAL A 314 -12.63 -14.15 10.21
CA VAL A 314 -11.26 -14.47 9.78
C VAL A 314 -10.94 -15.94 10.08
N THR A 315 -11.36 -16.45 11.25
CA THR A 315 -11.17 -17.85 11.63
C THR A 315 -11.91 -18.80 10.70
N ASP A 316 -13.16 -18.49 10.35
CA ASP A 316 -13.95 -19.26 9.39
C ASP A 316 -13.28 -19.34 8.01
N TRP A 317 -12.78 -18.21 7.51
CA TRP A 317 -12.05 -18.19 6.24
C TRP A 317 -10.73 -18.95 6.33
N LEU A 318 -9.98 -18.78 7.42
CA LEU A 318 -8.71 -19.50 7.59
C LEU A 318 -8.94 -21.01 7.69
N ALA A 319 -9.99 -21.46 8.37
CA ALA A 319 -10.35 -22.87 8.45
C ALA A 319 -10.69 -23.44 7.06
N GLN A 320 -11.40 -22.68 6.23
CA GLN A 320 -11.66 -23.07 4.85
C GLN A 320 -10.37 -23.13 4.01
N LEU A 321 -9.51 -22.11 4.10
CA LEU A 321 -8.22 -22.08 3.41
C LEU A 321 -7.33 -23.26 3.83
N HIS A 322 -7.34 -23.62 5.12
CA HIS A 322 -6.57 -24.72 5.68
C HIS A 322 -7.10 -26.08 5.19
N THR A 323 -8.42 -26.31 5.23
CA THR A 323 -9.02 -27.62 4.94
C THR A 323 -9.10 -27.97 3.45
N ARG A 324 -9.41 -27.00 2.59
CA ARG A 324 -9.64 -27.23 1.15
C ARG A 324 -8.69 -26.48 0.21
N GLY A 325 -7.79 -25.65 0.76
CA GLY A 325 -6.90 -24.81 -0.02
C GLY A 325 -7.57 -23.56 -0.60
N ALA A 326 -6.74 -22.64 -1.11
CA ALA A 326 -7.20 -21.34 -1.61
C ALA A 326 -8.09 -21.46 -2.86
N ALA A 327 -7.70 -22.28 -3.85
CA ALA A 327 -8.43 -22.42 -5.11
C ALA A 327 -9.88 -22.93 -4.92
N GLU A 328 -10.10 -23.90 -4.03
CA GLU A 328 -11.47 -24.38 -3.73
C GLU A 328 -12.23 -23.41 -2.83
N THR A 329 -11.57 -22.76 -1.86
CA THR A 329 -12.20 -21.76 -1.00
C THR A 329 -12.75 -20.59 -1.82
N VAL A 330 -11.95 -20.07 -2.74
CA VAL A 330 -12.34 -18.96 -3.61
C VAL A 330 -13.45 -19.39 -4.58
N ARG A 331 -13.39 -20.59 -5.16
CA ARG A 331 -14.47 -21.11 -6.02
C ARG A 331 -15.80 -21.24 -5.28
N ALA A 332 -15.77 -21.79 -4.07
CA ALA A 332 -16.96 -21.89 -3.24
C ALA A 332 -17.51 -20.51 -2.84
N ALA A 333 -16.64 -19.57 -2.48
CA ALA A 333 -17.03 -18.21 -2.11
C ALA A 333 -17.58 -17.40 -3.29
N ALA A 334 -17.05 -17.62 -4.50
CA ALA A 334 -17.55 -17.00 -5.74
C ALA A 334 -18.91 -17.58 -6.17
N GLY A 335 -19.15 -18.89 -5.96
CA GLY A 335 -20.39 -19.58 -6.30
C GLY A 335 -21.52 -19.38 -5.29
N ALA A 336 -21.20 -19.02 -4.04
CA ALA A 336 -22.18 -18.61 -3.05
C ALA A 336 -22.68 -17.19 -3.42
N GLY A 337 -23.82 -17.12 -4.12
CA GLY A 337 -24.52 -15.86 -4.35
C GLY A 337 -24.69 -15.08 -3.05
N SER A 338 -24.65 -13.75 -3.12
CA SER A 338 -24.87 -12.89 -1.94
C SER A 338 -26.15 -13.32 -1.21
N PRO A 339 -26.12 -13.47 0.12
CA PRO A 339 -27.31 -13.78 0.90
C PRO A 339 -28.42 -12.72 0.70
#